data_AF-A0A7J9WPU9-F1
#
_entry.id   AF-A0A7J9WPU9-F1
#
_cell.length_a   1.000
_cell.length_b   1.000
_cell.length_c   1.000
_cell.angle_alpha   90.00
_cell.angle_beta   90.00
_cell.angle_gamma   90.00
#
_symmetry.space_group_name_H-M   'P 1'
#
loop_
_entity.id
_entity.type
_entity.pdbx_description
1 polymer ?
#
loop_
_entity_poly.entity_id
_entity_poly.type
_entity_poly.pdbx_seq_one_letter_code
_entity_poly.pdbx_strand_id
1 'polypeptide(L)' 'MFPGQKGGEPNRVLDHVSFEMSGQVFVSLVGPSGCGKSTLLNIVSGVETITSGGLSLTDDQG' A
#
# COMPACT_ATOMS: atom_id res chain seq x y z
N MET A 1 3.75 6.36 -8.22
CA MET A 1 4.01 7.80 -8.04
C MET A 1 2.69 8.47 -8.37
N PHE A 2 2.16 9.31 -7.48
CA PHE A 2 0.83 9.90 -7.68
C PHE A 2 0.97 11.30 -8.29
N PRO A 3 0.04 11.74 -9.14
CA PRO A 3 0.05 13.11 -9.63
C PRO A 3 0.00 14.08 -8.44
N GLY A 4 0.82 15.14 -8.49
CA GLY A 4 0.81 16.17 -7.47
C GLY A 4 -0.53 16.92 -7.46
N GLN A 5 -1.02 17.27 -6.28
CA GLN A 5 -2.18 18.15 -6.19
C GLN A 5 -1.83 19.54 -6.74
N LYS A 6 -2.76 20.15 -7.50
CA LYS A 6 -2.65 21.52 -8.06
C LYS A 6 -1.40 21.77 -8.91
N GLY A 7 -1.01 20.81 -9.74
CA GLY A 7 0.15 20.97 -10.65
C GLY A 7 1.50 20.90 -9.95
N GLY A 8 1.53 20.44 -8.69
CA GLY A 8 2.77 20.16 -7.99
C GLY A 8 3.49 18.93 -8.54
N GLU A 9 4.73 18.78 -8.12
CA GLU A 9 5.55 17.61 -8.43
C GLU A 9 4.84 16.32 -8.00
N PRO A 10 5.07 15.20 -8.72
CA PRO A 10 4.46 13.93 -8.37
C PRO A 10 4.78 13.55 -6.92
N ASN A 11 3.75 13.12 -6.19
CA ASN A 11 3.86 12.81 -4.77
C ASN A 11 4.22 11.33 -4.54
N ARG A 12 5.21 11.11 -3.68
CA ARG A 12 5.55 9.79 -3.13
C ARG A 12 4.69 9.54 -1.89
N VAL A 13 3.60 8.78 -2.07
CA VAL A 13 2.61 8.51 -1.02
C VAL A 13 3.06 7.41 -0.04
N LEU A 14 3.79 6.42 -0.53
CA LEU A 14 4.41 5.37 0.28
C LEU A 14 5.91 5.46 0.12
N ASP A 15 6.62 5.43 1.24
CA ASP A 15 8.08 5.48 1.24
C ASP A 15 8.65 4.48 2.26
N HIS A 16 9.46 3.54 1.76
CA HIS A 16 10.15 2.52 2.56
C HIS A 16 9.25 1.77 3.57
N VAL A 17 8.04 1.38 3.14
CA VAL A 17 7.12 0.56 3.93
C VAL A 17 7.46 -0.92 3.74
N SER A 18 7.57 -1.69 4.81
CA SER A 18 7.81 -3.13 4.77
C SER A 18 7.10 -3.82 5.93
N PHE A 19 6.36 -4.87 5.61
CA PHE A 19 5.67 -5.71 6.57
C PHE A 19 5.43 -7.09 5.97
N GLU A 20 5.28 -8.09 6.83
CA GLU A 20 4.94 -9.45 6.49
C GLU A 20 3.87 -9.94 7.46
N MET A 21 2.89 -10.68 6.95
CA MET A 21 1.83 -11.28 7.74
C MET A 21 1.65 -12.73 7.32
N SER A 22 1.47 -13.62 8.30
CA SER A 22 1.30 -15.05 8.09
C SER A 22 0.20 -15.59 9.00
N GLY A 23 -0.55 -16.58 8.51
CA GLY A 23 -1.64 -17.22 9.26
C GLY A 23 -2.93 -16.40 9.28
N GLN A 24 -3.89 -16.86 10.08
CA GLN A 24 -5.22 -16.24 10.19
C GLN A 24 -5.17 -15.02 11.11
N VAL A 25 -4.71 -13.90 10.58
CA VAL A 25 -4.59 -12.63 11.32
C VAL A 25 -5.57 -11.58 10.80
N PHE A 26 -6.13 -10.79 11.72
CA PHE A 26 -6.88 -9.59 11.38
C PHE A 26 -6.01 -8.36 11.61
N VAL A 27 -5.77 -7.58 10.55
CA VAL A 27 -4.88 -6.41 10.57
C VAL A 27 -5.70 -5.15 10.32
N SER A 28 -5.39 -4.09 11.08
CA SER A 28 -5.94 -2.75 10.85
C SER A 28 -4.81 -1.76 10.59
N LEU A 29 -5.03 -0.84 9.64
CA LEU A 29 -4.08 0.21 9.29
C LEU A 29 -4.56 1.56 9.81
N VAL A 30 -3.80 2.17 10.71
CA VAL A 30 -4.18 3.40 11.43
C VAL A 30 -3.18 4.52 11.15
N GLY A 31 -3.68 5.75 11.03
CA GLY A 31 -2.84 6.94 10.83
C GLY A 31 -3.63 8.17 10.34
N PRO A 32 -3.02 9.37 10.35
CA PRO A 32 -3.66 10.63 9.97
C PRO A 32 -4.27 10.60 8.56
N SER A 33 -5.21 11.51 8.26
CA SER A 33 -5.74 11.64 6.90
C SER A 33 -4.61 11.98 5.91
N GLY A 34 -4.63 11.36 4.73
CA GLY A 34 -3.61 11.58 3.69
C GLY A 34 -2.29 10.82 3.85
N CYS A 35 -2.09 10.02 4.90
CA CYS A 35 -0.82 9.29 5.11
C CYS A 35 -0.66 8.02 4.23
N GLY A 36 -1.49 7.84 3.20
CA GLY A 36 -1.33 6.72 2.25
C GLY A 36 -2.03 5.40 2.61
N LYS A 37 -2.91 5.37 3.62
CA LYS A 37 -3.61 4.14 4.04
C LYS A 37 -4.41 3.47 2.94
N SER A 38 -5.33 4.22 2.32
CA SER A 38 -6.18 3.71 1.24
C SER A 38 -5.35 3.29 0.04
N THR A 39 -4.28 4.04 -0.27
CA THR A 39 -3.30 3.68 -1.31
C THR A 39 -2.66 2.33 -1.03
N LEU A 40 -2.19 2.08 0.20
CA LEU A 40 -1.60 0.79 0.58
C LEU A 40 -2.62 -0.36 0.48
N LEU A 41 -3.86 -0.15 0.94
CA LEU A 41 -4.92 -1.15 0.83
C LEU A 41 -5.31 -1.42 -0.63
N ASN A 42 -5.34 -0.40 -1.48
CA ASN A 42 -5.61 -0.55 -2.92
C ASN A 42 -4.50 -1.32 -3.64
N ILE A 43 -3.25 -1.13 -3.21
CA ILE A 43 -2.12 -1.92 -3.72
C ILE A 43 -2.27 -3.39 -3.32
N VAL A 44 -2.55 -3.66 -2.05
CA VAL A 44 -2.73 -5.05 -1.54
C VAL A 44 -3.91 -5.74 -2.21
N SER A 45 -5.01 -5.01 -2.49
CA SER A 45 -6.18 -5.56 -3.19
C SER A 45 -6.01 -5.70 -4.70
N GLY A 46 -4.88 -5.24 -5.27
CA GLY A 46 -4.63 -5.26 -6.71
C GLY A 46 -5.35 -4.18 -7.52
N VAL A 47 -6.04 -3.24 -6.86
CA VAL A 47 -6.71 -2.08 -7.51
C VAL A 47 -5.69 -1.06 -8.01
N GLU A 48 -4.57 -0.89 -7.30
CA GLU A 48 -3.47 0.00 -7.69
C GLU A 48 -2.15 -0.76 -7.88
N THR A 49 -1.32 -0.28 -8.81
CA THR A 49 -0.02 -0.88 -9.12
C THR A 49 1.11 -0.29 -8.29
N ILE A 50 2.01 -1.15 -7.82
CA ILE A 50 3.23 -0.76 -7.09
C ILE A 50 4.18 0.01 -8.00
N THR A 51 4.75 1.09 -7.49
CA THR A 51 5.75 1.89 -8.23
C THR A 51 7.16 1.33 -8.12
N SER A 52 7.50 0.74 -6.97
CA SER A 52 8.83 0.17 -6.67
C SER A 52 8.74 -0.80 -5.50
N GLY A 53 9.63 -1.80 -5.46
CA GLY A 53 9.61 -2.86 -4.44
C GLY A 53 8.81 -4.07 -4.92
N GLY A 54 8.21 -4.83 -3.98
CA GLY A 54 7.44 -6.02 -4.29
C GLY A 54 6.31 -6.27 -3.29
N LEU A 55 5.29 -6.97 -3.75
CA LEU A 55 4.20 -7.53 -2.96
C LEU A 55 4.09 -9.01 -3.34
N SER A 56 4.04 -9.89 -2.35
CA SER A 56 3.80 -11.31 -2.54
C SER A 56 2.55 -11.68 -1.75
N LEU A 57 1.54 -12.18 -2.46
CA LEU A 57 0.35 -12.75 -1.85
C LEU A 57 0.40 -14.26 -2.11
N THR A 58 0.62 -15.02 -1.05
CA THR A 58 0.56 -16.48 -1.10
C THR A 58 -0.79 -16.92 -0.60
N ASP A 59 -1.48 -17.71 -1.41
CA ASP A 59 -2.69 -18.38 -0.98
C ASP A 59 -2.30 -19.67 -0.25
N ASP A 60 -2.75 -19.82 0.99
CA ASP A 60 -2.58 -21.06 1.75
C ASP A 60 -3.69 -22.02 1.30
N GLN A 61 -3.47 -22.65 0.14
CA GLN A 61 -4.30 -23.75 -0.34
C GLN A 61 -4.02 -24.95 0.57
N GLY A 62 -4.89 -25.17 1.55
CA GLY A 62 -4.83 -26.32 2.46
C GLY A 62 -4.83 -27.67 1.76
#